data_AF-A0A1E8F0Y5-F1
#
_entry.id   AF-A0A1E8F0Y5-F1
#
_cell.length_a   1.000
_cell.length_b   1.000
_cell.length_c   1.000
_cell.angle_alpha   90.00
_cell.angle_beta   90.00
_cell.angle_gamma   90.00
#
_symmetry.space_group_name_H-M   'P 1'
#
loop_
_entity.id
_entity.type
_entity.pdbx_description
1 polymer ?
#
loop_
_entity_poly.entity_id
_entity_poly.type
_entity_poly.pdbx_seq_one_letter_code
_entity_poly.pdbx_strand_id
1 'polypeptide(L)'
;MTLKEKDKLKEEVVKKYIPLVKYIASRVIIGKTKYVEYEDLVGYGMVGLMDALEKFDESKGMKFSSYASIRIKGSMIDELRKNSPISKGAMDKLNK
;
A
#
# COMPACT_ATOMS: atom_id res chain seq x y z
N MET A 1 14.85 -0.08 -25.28
CA MET A 1 14.30 -0.78 -24.11
C MET A 1 13.03 -1.47 -24.55
N THR A 2 13.08 -2.79 -24.70
CA THR A 2 11.94 -3.61 -25.12
C THR A 2 10.93 -3.72 -23.98
N LEU A 3 9.65 -3.99 -24.30
CA LEU A 3 8.58 -4.16 -23.29
C LEU A 3 8.95 -5.17 -22.20
N LYS A 4 9.62 -6.28 -22.59
CA LYS A 4 10.10 -7.32 -21.66
C LYS A 4 11.12 -6.83 -20.62
N GLU A 5 11.97 -5.85 -20.97
CA GLU A 5 12.99 -5.34 -20.04
C GLU A 5 12.38 -4.43 -18.97
N LYS A 6 11.35 -3.64 -19.33
CA LYS A 6 10.63 -2.80 -18.37
C LYS A 6 9.88 -3.64 -17.33
N ASP A 7 9.23 -4.72 -17.76
CA ASP A 7 8.48 -5.59 -16.85
C ASP A 7 9.40 -6.31 -15.86
N LYS A 8 10.57 -6.76 -16.33
CA LYS A 8 11.58 -7.38 -15.46
C LYS A 8 12.12 -6.41 -14.40
N LEU A 9 12.40 -5.16 -14.80
CA LEU A 9 12.83 -4.12 -13.87
C LEU A 9 11.73 -3.80 -12.83
N LYS A 10 10.48 -3.70 -13.27
CA LYS A 10 9.33 -3.53 -12.35
C LYS A 10 9.25 -4.67 -11.35
N GLU A 11 9.39 -5.92 -11.81
CA GLU A 11 9.34 -7.09 -10.93
C GLU A 11 10.43 -7.06 -9.85
N GLU A 12 11.66 -6.71 -10.22
CA GLU A 12 12.78 -6.58 -9.26
C GLU A 12 12.52 -5.47 -8.24
N VAL A 13 12.01 -4.32 -8.69
CA VAL A 13 11.64 -3.22 -7.79
C VAL A 13 10.53 -3.66 -6.85
N VAL A 14 9.46 -4.29 -7.35
CA VAL A 14 8.36 -4.82 -6.52
C VAL A 14 8.92 -5.74 -5.43
N LYS A 15 9.76 -6.72 -5.80
CA LYS A 15 10.38 -7.64 -4.84
C LYS A 15 11.15 -6.91 -3.74
N LYS A 16 11.90 -5.86 -4.08
CA LYS A 16 12.65 -5.04 -3.13
C LYS A 16 11.74 -4.31 -2.12
N TYR A 17 10.52 -3.95 -2.52
CA TYR A 17 9.58 -3.20 -1.69
C TYR A 17 8.55 -4.07 -0.95
N ILE A 18 8.50 -5.40 -1.17
CA ILE A 18 7.66 -6.34 -0.40
C ILE A 18 7.85 -6.17 1.13
N PRO A 19 9.08 -6.07 1.67
CA PRO A 19 9.27 -5.88 3.11
C PRO A 19 8.64 -4.58 3.63
N LEU A 20 8.64 -3.51 2.83
CA LEU A 20 7.99 -2.25 3.18
C LEU A 20 6.46 -2.41 3.24
N VAL A 21 5.87 -3.12 2.27
CA VAL A 21 4.44 -3.41 2.28
C VAL A 21 4.05 -4.20 3.53
N LYS A 22 4.79 -5.27 3.82
CA LYS A 22 4.59 -6.12 5.01
C LYS A 22 4.72 -5.34 6.31
N TYR A 23 5.69 -4.44 6.39
CA TYR A 23 5.89 -3.55 7.53
C TYR A 23 4.71 -2.59 7.70
N ILE A 24 4.22 -1.96 6.63
CA ILE A 24 3.08 -1.05 6.73
C ILE A 24 1.81 -1.81 7.12
N ALA A 25 1.58 -2.99 6.54
CA ALA A 25 0.45 -3.86 6.88
C ALA A 25 0.44 -4.21 8.38
N SER A 26 1.61 -4.56 8.94
CA SER A 26 1.71 -4.89 10.37
C SER A 26 1.45 -3.70 11.27
N ARG A 27 1.71 -2.47 10.81
CA ARG A 27 1.36 -1.24 11.54
C ARG A 27 -0.12 -0.88 11.42
N VAL A 28 -0.75 -1.18 10.30
CA VAL A 28 -2.18 -0.89 10.04
C VAL A 28 -3.10 -1.87 10.76
N ILE A 29 -2.71 -3.14 10.86
CA ILE A 29 -3.54 -4.17 11.48
C ILE A 29 -3.67 -4.00 12.99
N ILE A 30 -2.71 -3.33 13.64
CA ILE A 30 -2.74 -3.04 15.08
C ILE A 30 -4.01 -2.20 15.37
N GLY A 31 -4.95 -2.81 16.08
CA GLY A 31 -6.24 -2.19 16.44
C GLY A 31 -7.42 -2.50 15.49
N LYS A 32 -7.21 -3.25 14.39
CA LYS A 32 -8.25 -3.54 13.37
C LYS A 32 -8.50 -5.03 13.11
N THR A 33 -7.87 -5.91 13.88
CA THR A 33 -7.85 -7.38 13.71
C THR A 33 -9.22 -8.08 13.66
N LYS A 34 -10.30 -7.44 14.12
CA LYS A 34 -11.64 -8.08 14.14
C LYS A 34 -12.33 -8.14 12.77
N TYR A 35 -11.83 -7.41 11.77
CA TYR A 35 -12.53 -7.23 10.48
C TYR A 35 -11.65 -7.43 9.25
N VAL A 36 -10.36 -7.68 9.42
CA VAL A 36 -9.42 -7.82 8.31
C VAL A 36 -8.27 -8.75 8.69
N GLU A 37 -7.83 -9.57 7.75
CA GLU A 37 -6.64 -10.40 7.88
C GLU A 37 -5.37 -9.66 7.45
N TYR A 38 -4.22 -10.12 7.92
CA TYR A 38 -2.93 -9.51 7.57
C TYR A 38 -2.62 -9.67 6.09
N GLU A 39 -2.90 -10.84 5.54
CA GLU A 39 -2.70 -11.21 4.15
C GLU A 39 -3.52 -10.32 3.21
N ASP A 40 -4.76 -9.99 3.59
CA ASP A 40 -5.60 -9.04 2.84
C ASP A 40 -4.97 -7.65 2.80
N LEU A 41 -4.48 -7.15 3.94
CA LEU A 41 -3.79 -5.86 4.00
C LEU A 41 -2.53 -5.86 3.14
N VAL A 42 -1.75 -6.94 3.17
CA VAL A 42 -0.59 -7.09 2.29
C VAL A 42 -1.04 -7.01 0.84
N GLY A 43 -2.11 -7.72 0.46
CA GLY A 43 -2.72 -7.65 -0.88
C GLY A 43 -3.08 -6.23 -1.30
N TYR A 44 -3.85 -5.51 -0.48
CA TYR A 44 -4.21 -4.11 -0.74
C TYR A 44 -2.99 -3.19 -0.84
N GLY A 45 -1.97 -3.46 -0.02
CA GLY A 45 -0.70 -2.75 -0.05
C GLY A 45 0.09 -2.98 -1.33
N MET A 46 0.09 -4.20 -1.86
CA MET A 46 0.75 -4.53 -3.13
C MET A 46 0.13 -3.76 -4.29
N VAL A 47 -1.20 -3.63 -4.32
CA VAL A 47 -1.91 -2.79 -5.31
C VAL A 47 -1.42 -1.34 -5.21
N GLY A 48 -1.37 -0.78 -4.00
CA GLY A 48 -0.86 0.58 -3.78
C GLY A 48 0.60 0.78 -4.19
N LEU A 49 1.44 -0.24 -4.06
CA LEU A 49 2.84 -0.21 -4.53
C LEU A 49 2.93 -0.21 -6.07
N MET A 50 2.12 -1.03 -6.76
CA MET A 50 2.07 -1.02 -8.22
C MET A 50 1.63 0.34 -8.74
N ASP A 51 0.61 0.90 -8.11
CA ASP A 51 0.07 2.22 -8.40
C ASP A 51 1.12 3.33 -8.18
N ALA A 52 1.96 3.18 -7.15
CA ALA A 52 3.07 4.08 -6.89
C ALA A 52 4.15 3.98 -7.97
N LEU A 53 4.47 2.77 -8.46
CA LEU A 53 5.46 2.56 -9.52
C LEU A 53 5.07 3.21 -10.84
N GLU A 54 3.77 3.26 -11.14
CA GLU A 54 3.27 3.84 -12.38
C GLU A 54 3.18 5.37 -12.33
N LYS A 55 2.86 5.92 -11.16
CA LYS A 55 2.54 7.35 -10.98
C LYS A 55 3.65 8.17 -10.34
N PHE A 56 4.74 7.52 -9.94
CA PHE A 56 5.88 8.21 -9.34
C PHE A 56 6.56 9.14 -10.35
N ASP A 57 6.88 10.34 -9.88
CA ASP A 57 7.53 11.38 -10.64
C ASP A 57 8.68 11.96 -9.80
N GLU A 58 9.90 11.65 -10.22
CA GLU A 58 11.12 12.07 -9.54
C GLU A 58 11.32 13.59 -9.58
N SER A 59 10.75 14.28 -10.58
CA SER A 59 10.86 15.75 -10.73
C SER A 59 10.21 16.50 -9.57
N LYS A 60 9.33 15.85 -8.81
CA LYS A 60 8.66 16.40 -7.62
C LYS A 60 9.54 16.41 -6.36
N GLY A 61 10.81 15.98 -6.47
CA GLY A 61 11.79 16.07 -5.39
C GLY A 61 11.56 15.13 -4.21
N MET A 62 10.70 14.11 -4.37
CA MET A 62 10.42 13.11 -3.33
C MET A 62 11.09 11.79 -3.67
N LYS A 63 11.71 11.14 -2.68
CA LYS A 63 12.21 9.76 -2.84
C LYS A 63 11.06 8.79 -3.10
N PHE A 64 11.24 7.84 -4.02
CA PHE A 64 10.24 6.82 -4.32
C PHE A 64 9.78 6.07 -3.06
N SER A 65 10.69 5.72 -2.14
CA SER A 65 10.33 5.05 -0.87
C SER A 65 9.32 5.83 -0.04
N SER A 66 9.45 7.16 0.02
CA SER A 66 8.53 8.03 0.74
C SER A 66 7.17 8.05 0.05
N TYR A 67 7.16 8.21 -1.27
CA TYR A 67 5.92 8.21 -2.06
C TYR A 67 5.18 6.86 -1.97
N ALA A 68 5.89 5.76 -2.17
CA ALA A 68 5.37 4.41 -2.05
C ALA A 68 4.77 4.16 -0.67
N SER A 69 5.43 4.59 0.41
CA SER A 69 4.91 4.40 1.77
C SER A 69 3.52 5.04 1.98
N ILE A 70 3.31 6.24 1.40
CA ILE A 70 2.03 6.96 1.45
C ILE A 70 0.97 6.22 0.63
N ARG A 71 1.30 5.80 -0.60
CA ARG A 71 0.37 5.10 -1.49
C ARG A 71 -0.04 3.72 -0.97
N ILE A 72 0.91 2.94 -0.47
CA ILE A 72 0.67 1.62 0.14
C ILE A 72 -0.31 1.76 1.31
N LYS A 73 -0.03 2.67 2.25
CA LYS A 73 -0.89 2.90 3.41
C LYS A 73 -2.28 3.41 2.99
N GLY A 74 -2.34 4.32 2.02
CA GLY A 74 -3.60 4.83 1.48
C GLY A 74 -4.47 3.71 0.92
N SER A 75 -3.90 2.85 0.07
CA SER A 75 -4.61 1.72 -0.54
C SER A 75 -5.19 0.77 0.52
N MET A 76 -4.40 0.41 1.54
CA MET A 76 -4.90 -0.42 2.64
C MET A 76 -6.08 0.23 3.38
N ILE A 77 -5.98 1.52 3.70
CA ILE A 77 -7.04 2.23 4.44
C ILE A 77 -8.30 2.37 3.58
N ASP A 78 -8.14 2.64 2.28
CA ASP A 78 -9.26 2.83 1.37
C ASP A 78 -10.01 1.52 1.15
N GLU A 79 -9.30 0.40 0.96
CA GLU A 79 -9.93 -0.93 0.83
C GLU A 79 -10.58 -1.38 2.15
N LEU A 80 -9.95 -1.11 3.29
CA LEU A 80 -10.58 -1.33 4.60
C LEU A 80 -11.89 -0.57 4.76
N ARG A 81 -11.96 0.67 4.28
CA ARG A 81 -13.19 1.48 4.36
C ARG A 81 -14.29 0.95 3.45
N LYS A 82 -13.95 0.43 2.28
CA LYS A 82 -14.92 -0.16 1.34
C LYS A 82 -15.49 -1.48 1.84
N ASN A 83 -14.64 -2.30 2.48
CA ASN A 83 -14.99 -3.67 2.89
C ASN A 83 -15.44 -3.77 4.36
N SER A 84 -15.40 -2.67 5.13
CA SER A 84 -15.85 -2.66 6.52
C SER A 84 -17.34 -2.32 6.63
N PRO A 85 -18.11 -3.05 7.46
CA PRO A 85 -19.51 -2.74 7.75
C PRO A 85 -19.68 -1.49 8.66
N ILE A 86 -18.58 -0.80 8.98
CA ILE A 86 -18.54 0.29 9.95
C ILE A 86 -18.69 1.63 9.24
N SER A 87 -19.57 2.51 9.74
CA SER A 87 -19.78 3.84 9.19
C SER A 87 -18.53 4.73 9.27
N LYS A 88 -18.37 5.64 8.30
CA LYS A 88 -17.20 6.52 8.14
C LYS A 88 -16.77 7.21 9.44
N GLY A 89 -17.73 7.70 10.24
CA GLY A 89 -17.46 8.40 11.50
C GLY A 89 -16.94 7.50 12.63
N ALA A 90 -17.29 6.21 12.64
CA ALA A 90 -16.74 5.25 13.60
C ALA A 90 -15.31 4.82 13.23
N MET A 91 -15.00 4.79 11.92
CA MET A 91 -13.64 4.49 11.44
C MET A 91 -12.63 5.59 11.78
N ASP A 92 -13.04 6.87 11.73
CA ASP A 92 -12.16 8.00 12.08
C ASP A 92 -11.77 8.00 13.57
N LYS A 93 -12.64 7.50 14.46
CA LYS A 93 -12.34 7.33 15.89
C LYS A 93 -11.30 6.24 16.17
N LEU A 94 -11.15 5.27 15.27
CA LEU A 94 -10.16 4.18 15.37
C LEU A 94 -8.78 4.58 14.83
N ASN A 95 -8.70 5.66 14.06
CA ASN A 95 -7.43 6.18 13.51
C ASN A 95 -6.84 7.31 14.37
N LYS A 96 -7.48 7.68 15.48
CA LYS A 96 -7.10 8.75 16.40
C LYS A 96 -6.52 8.14 17.66
#